data_AF-A0A537MS11-F1
#
_entry.id   AF-A0A537MS11-F1
#
_cell.length_a   1.000
_cell.length_b   1.000
_cell.length_c   1.000
_cell.angle_alpha   90.00
_cell.angle_beta   90.00
_cell.angle_gamma   90.00
#
_symmetry.space_group_name_H-M   'P 1'
#
loop_
_entity.id
_entity.type
_entity.pdbx_description
1 polymer ?
#
loop_
_entity_poly.entity_id
_entity_poly.type
_entity_poly.pdbx_seq_one_letter_code
_entity_poly.pdbx_strand_id
1 'polypeptide(L)'
;RVGEVHGRITKRVEELRDMVGRIDSAKTTTNLWGERWSKLCQNGMKNGVSAATGLTGSDCDRNDAIRRFSIKLGGEAVRVGQALGYHIEKIGKFEPEQLARAAEGDKTALDEVEAILRPGSNTNPNPRADIQRPSMAQDIRKGRRTEIEFMNGYIADRGKFVGVPAPTHAKLTEIVKKVERKEVKAAPALLGG
;
A
#
# COMPACT_ATOMS: atom_id res chain seq x y z
N ARG A 1 -14.25 8.47 -5.34
CA ARG A 1 -14.38 8.69 -6.81
C ARG A 1 -15.31 7.61 -7.35
N VAL A 2 -16.04 7.87 -8.43
CA VAL A 2 -16.99 6.93 -9.05
C VAL A 2 -16.61 6.75 -10.51
N GLY A 3 -16.53 5.53 -11.02
CA GLY A 3 -16.12 5.29 -12.40
C GLY A 3 -16.69 3.99 -12.93
N GLU A 4 -16.73 3.86 -14.26
CA GLU A 4 -17.04 2.59 -14.91
C GLU A 4 -15.78 1.75 -15.09
N VAL A 5 -15.94 0.43 -15.06
CA VAL A 5 -14.85 -0.53 -15.28
C VAL A 5 -14.21 -0.38 -16.66
N HIS A 6 -14.98 0.03 -17.66
CA HIS A 6 -14.49 0.29 -19.03
C HIS A 6 -13.95 1.73 -19.22
N GLY A 7 -13.86 2.55 -18.18
CA GLY A 7 -13.22 3.86 -18.22
C GLY A 7 -13.94 4.97 -18.98
N ARG A 8 -15.23 4.82 -19.33
CA ARG A 8 -16.02 5.91 -19.94
C ARG A 8 -16.89 6.55 -18.87
N ILE A 9 -17.12 7.85 -18.97
CA ILE A 9 -18.15 8.53 -18.17
C ILE A 9 -19.51 8.23 -18.79
N THR A 10 -20.41 7.66 -18.00
CA THR A 10 -21.77 7.31 -18.38
C THR A 10 -22.75 8.13 -17.55
N LYS A 11 -23.97 8.31 -18.07
CA LYS A 11 -25.07 8.93 -17.31
C LYS A 11 -25.26 8.29 -15.93
N ARG A 12 -25.14 6.96 -15.86
CA ARG A 12 -25.22 6.21 -14.59
C ARG A 12 -24.15 6.62 -13.58
N VAL A 13 -22.89 6.80 -14.00
CA VAL A 13 -21.81 7.22 -13.09
C VAL A 13 -21.96 8.68 -12.67
N GLU A 14 -22.51 9.54 -13.53
CA GLU A 14 -22.87 10.92 -13.18
C GLU A 14 -24.00 10.94 -12.13
N GLU A 15 -25.07 10.18 -12.34
CA GLU A 15 -26.17 10.03 -11.37
C GLU A 15 -25.66 9.51 -10.02
N LEU A 16 -24.80 8.50 -10.01
CA LEU A 16 -24.17 7.99 -8.79
C LEU A 16 -23.29 9.04 -8.10
N ARG A 17 -22.52 9.81 -8.87
CA ARG A 17 -21.71 10.90 -8.33
C ARG A 17 -22.58 11.97 -7.70
N ASP A 18 -23.70 12.33 -8.33
CA ASP A 18 -24.60 13.38 -7.82
C ASP A 18 -25.36 12.94 -6.58
N MET A 19 -25.75 11.67 -6.50
CA MET A 19 -26.36 11.09 -5.29
C MET A 19 -25.38 11.11 -4.10
N VAL A 20 -24.16 10.58 -4.29
CA VAL A 20 -23.15 10.51 -3.21
C VAL A 20 -22.59 11.89 -2.87
N GLY A 21 -22.52 12.78 -3.87
CA GLY A 21 -22.01 14.16 -3.76
C GLY A 21 -22.77 15.05 -2.77
N ARG A 22 -23.98 14.65 -2.36
CA ARG A 22 -24.77 15.33 -1.33
C ARG A 22 -24.31 15.04 0.10
N ILE A 23 -23.53 13.98 0.30
CA ILE A 23 -23.06 13.51 1.61
C ILE A 23 -21.59 13.91 1.81
N ASP A 24 -20.76 13.68 0.80
CA ASP A 24 -19.32 13.99 0.81
C ASP A 24 -18.84 14.28 -0.62
N SER A 25 -17.62 14.77 -0.76
CA SER A 25 -16.95 15.06 -2.02
C SER A 25 -16.95 13.84 -2.97
N ALA A 26 -17.56 14.02 -4.15
CA ALA A 26 -17.64 13.01 -5.19
C ALA A 26 -17.21 13.56 -6.56
N LYS A 27 -16.42 12.78 -7.30
CA LYS A 27 -16.01 13.07 -8.67
C LYS A 27 -16.03 11.79 -9.49
N THR A 28 -16.44 11.91 -10.74
CA THR A 28 -16.37 10.84 -11.72
C THR A 28 -14.92 10.62 -12.17
N THR A 29 -14.57 9.41 -12.61
CA THR A 29 -13.23 9.08 -13.10
C THR A 29 -13.30 8.11 -14.28
N THR A 30 -12.43 8.33 -15.26
CA THR A 30 -12.14 7.40 -16.35
C THR A 30 -11.02 6.44 -15.98
N ASN A 31 -10.29 6.69 -14.89
CA ASN A 31 -9.13 5.92 -14.44
C ASN A 31 -9.43 5.10 -13.16
N LEU A 32 -10.59 4.42 -13.13
CA LEU A 32 -11.00 3.68 -11.93
C LEU A 32 -9.95 2.64 -11.50
N TRP A 33 -9.37 1.92 -12.46
CA TRP A 33 -8.37 0.90 -12.19
C TRP A 33 -7.07 1.47 -11.65
N GLY A 34 -6.59 2.57 -12.23
CA GLY A 34 -5.41 3.29 -11.74
C GLY A 34 -5.59 3.77 -10.31
N GLU A 35 -6.71 4.42 -10.01
CA GLU A 35 -7.01 4.89 -8.65
C GLU A 35 -7.09 3.75 -7.62
N ARG A 36 -7.78 2.65 -7.96
CA ARG A 36 -7.87 1.47 -7.07
C ARG A 36 -6.51 0.83 -6.86
N TRP A 37 -5.70 0.73 -7.92
CA TRP A 37 -4.35 0.18 -7.82
C TRP A 37 -3.43 1.07 -6.99
N SER A 38 -3.46 2.40 -7.17
CA SER A 38 -2.69 3.33 -6.34
C SER A 38 -3.03 3.21 -4.86
N LYS A 39 -4.32 3.05 -4.54
CA LYS A 39 -4.75 2.83 -3.16
C LYS A 39 -4.28 1.47 -2.63
N LEU A 40 -4.31 0.43 -3.46
CA LEU A 40 -3.77 -0.88 -3.14
C LEU A 40 -2.25 -0.82 -2.91
N CYS A 41 -1.47 -0.08 -3.71
CA CYS A 41 -0.04 0.15 -3.48
C CYS A 41 0.19 0.80 -2.10
N GLN A 42 -0.56 1.86 -1.80
CA GLN A 42 -0.44 2.58 -0.52
C GLN A 42 -0.68 1.66 0.68
N ASN A 43 -1.75 0.87 0.62
CA ASN A 43 -2.08 -0.03 1.71
C ASN A 43 -1.13 -1.25 1.75
N GLY A 44 -0.72 -1.76 0.59
CA GLY A 44 0.17 -2.91 0.43
C GLY A 44 1.58 -2.66 0.98
N MET A 45 2.05 -1.41 0.94
CA MET A 45 3.35 -1.05 1.54
C MET A 45 3.30 -0.75 3.05
N LYS A 46 2.12 -0.73 3.69
CA LYS A 46 1.97 -0.37 5.11
C LYS A 46 1.25 -1.41 5.96
N ASN A 47 0.08 -1.89 5.54
CA ASN A 47 -0.81 -2.68 6.38
C ASN A 47 -0.19 -4.01 6.82
N GLY A 48 0.35 -4.77 5.87
CA GLY A 48 1.03 -6.04 6.15
C GLY A 48 2.30 -5.85 6.98
N VAL A 49 3.02 -4.74 6.78
CA VAL A 49 4.25 -4.41 7.53
C VAL A 49 3.93 -4.20 9.02
N SER A 50 2.92 -3.41 9.35
CA SER A 50 2.48 -3.25 10.74
C SER A 50 1.91 -4.55 11.34
N ALA A 51 1.23 -5.37 10.53
CA ALA A 51 0.70 -6.67 10.99
C ALA A 51 1.83 -7.65 11.32
N ALA A 52 2.87 -7.71 10.48
CA ALA A 52 4.04 -8.56 10.69
C ALA A 52 4.91 -8.09 11.87
N THR A 53 5.07 -6.78 12.05
CA THR A 53 6.01 -6.25 13.06
C THR A 53 5.36 -5.95 14.40
N GLY A 54 4.05 -5.75 14.42
CA GLY A 54 3.33 -5.27 15.60
C GLY A 54 3.57 -3.79 15.92
N LEU A 55 4.25 -3.05 15.04
CA LEU A 55 4.56 -1.63 15.17
C LEU A 55 3.46 -0.74 14.58
N THR A 56 3.45 0.53 15.00
CA THR A 56 2.65 1.58 14.33
C THR A 56 3.28 1.95 12.98
N GLY A 57 2.56 2.71 12.15
CA GLY A 57 3.12 3.22 10.89
C GLY A 57 4.37 4.08 11.14
N SER A 58 4.29 5.01 12.08
CA SER A 58 5.41 5.88 12.48
C SER A 58 6.62 5.09 12.99
N ASP A 59 6.40 4.05 13.80
CA ASP A 59 7.49 3.21 14.32
C ASP A 59 8.13 2.35 13.22
N CYS A 60 7.34 1.87 12.26
CA CYS A 60 7.89 1.20 11.07
C CYS A 60 8.80 2.16 10.29
N ASP A 61 8.39 3.43 10.14
CA ASP A 61 9.17 4.43 9.42
C ASP A 61 10.41 4.91 10.19
N ARG A 62 10.48 4.72 11.52
CA ARG A 62 11.70 4.96 12.33
C ARG A 62 12.79 3.92 12.13
N ASN A 63 12.43 2.69 11.75
CA ASN A 63 13.37 1.61 11.55
C ASN A 63 13.80 1.53 10.09
N ASP A 64 15.09 1.70 9.82
CA ASP A 64 15.62 1.80 8.45
C ASP A 64 15.36 0.54 7.62
N ALA A 65 15.51 -0.65 8.21
CA ALA A 65 15.28 -1.92 7.51
C ALA A 65 13.80 -2.08 7.12
N ILE A 66 12.89 -1.80 8.06
CA ILE A 66 11.44 -1.90 7.85
C ILE A 66 10.95 -0.83 6.87
N ARG A 67 11.47 0.40 6.97
CA ARG A 67 11.16 1.48 6.03
C ARG A 67 11.58 1.11 4.62
N ARG A 68 12.80 0.60 4.42
CA ARG A 68 13.29 0.16 3.10
C ARG A 68 12.52 -1.05 2.57
N PHE A 69 12.11 -1.98 3.43
CA PHE A 69 11.21 -3.08 3.05
C PHE A 69 9.87 -2.53 2.52
N SER A 70 9.32 -1.50 3.17
CA SER A 70 8.10 -0.82 2.72
C SER A 70 8.28 -0.14 1.37
N ILE A 71 9.43 0.52 1.13
CA ILE A 71 9.76 1.13 -0.16
C ILE A 71 9.82 0.08 -1.28
N LYS A 72 10.46 -1.07 -1.02
CA LYS A 72 10.49 -2.20 -1.97
C LYS A 72 9.10 -2.70 -2.34
N LEU A 73 8.19 -2.85 -1.36
CA LEU A 73 6.78 -3.18 -1.63
C LEU A 73 6.11 -2.14 -2.53
N GLY A 74 6.34 -0.85 -2.27
CA GLY A 74 5.80 0.24 -3.07
C GLY A 74 6.26 0.16 -4.52
N GLY A 75 7.56 0.02 -4.76
CA GLY A 75 8.11 -0.05 -6.11
C GLY A 75 7.71 -1.31 -6.88
N GLU A 76 7.71 -2.50 -6.25
CA GLU A 76 7.19 -3.72 -6.87
C GLU A 76 5.73 -3.55 -7.31
N ALA A 77 4.88 -2.99 -6.44
CA ALA A 77 3.48 -2.78 -6.76
C ALA A 77 3.27 -1.77 -7.91
N VAL A 78 4.11 -0.73 -8.00
CA VAL A 78 4.10 0.21 -9.12
C VAL A 78 4.46 -0.51 -10.42
N ARG A 79 5.56 -1.27 -10.45
CA ARG A 79 6.00 -1.97 -11.67
C ARG A 79 4.98 -3.00 -12.14
N VAL A 80 4.37 -3.75 -11.22
CA VAL A 80 3.27 -4.66 -11.55
C VAL A 80 2.07 -3.90 -12.12
N GLY A 81 1.68 -2.78 -11.51
CA GLY A 81 0.57 -1.95 -11.99
C GLY A 81 0.79 -1.38 -13.39
N GLN A 82 2.01 -0.93 -13.68
CA GLN A 82 2.40 -0.43 -15.00
C GLN A 82 2.38 -1.54 -16.05
N ALA A 83 2.89 -2.74 -15.72
CA ALA A 83 2.85 -3.90 -16.61
C ALA A 83 1.41 -4.39 -16.89
N LEU A 84 0.47 -4.13 -15.99
CA LEU A 84 -0.96 -4.37 -16.20
C LEU A 84 -1.63 -3.31 -17.09
N GLY A 85 -0.91 -2.27 -17.49
CA GLY A 85 -1.42 -1.17 -18.32
C GLY A 85 -2.20 -0.12 -17.54
N TYR A 86 -2.09 -0.07 -16.21
CA TYR A 86 -2.77 0.93 -15.40
C TYR A 86 -2.03 2.25 -15.38
N HIS A 87 -2.76 3.36 -15.51
CA HIS A 87 -2.26 4.69 -15.19
C HIS A 87 -2.27 4.86 -13.67
N ILE A 88 -1.13 4.64 -13.02
CA ILE A 88 -1.03 4.74 -11.57
C ILE A 88 -1.05 6.21 -11.14
N GLU A 89 -2.02 6.58 -10.31
CA GLU A 89 -2.12 7.88 -9.64
C GLU A 89 -1.12 7.96 -8.47
N LYS A 90 -0.96 9.16 -7.90
CA LYS A 90 -0.16 9.39 -6.68
C LYS A 90 -0.47 8.39 -5.57
N ILE A 91 0.58 7.84 -4.99
CA ILE A 91 0.50 6.86 -3.89
C ILE A 91 0.73 7.62 -2.59
N GLY A 92 -0.34 8.17 -2.01
CA GLY A 92 -0.24 9.06 -0.86
C GLY A 92 0.52 10.34 -1.23
N LYS A 93 1.76 10.47 -0.75
CA LYS A 93 2.64 11.62 -1.05
C LYS A 93 3.63 11.36 -2.19
N PHE A 94 3.68 10.14 -2.72
CA PHE A 94 4.71 9.72 -3.66
C PHE A 94 4.20 9.73 -5.10
N GLU A 95 5.06 10.16 -6.01
CA GLU A 95 4.89 9.84 -7.43
C GLU A 95 5.23 8.36 -7.66
N PRO A 96 4.52 7.63 -8.54
CA PRO A 96 4.75 6.21 -8.76
C PRO A 96 6.20 5.88 -9.16
N GLU A 97 6.77 6.62 -10.11
CA GLU A 97 8.15 6.41 -10.56
C GLU A 97 9.19 6.67 -9.48
N GLN A 98 8.90 7.56 -8.54
CA GLN A 98 9.79 7.85 -7.42
C GLN A 98 9.94 6.61 -6.53
N LEU A 99 8.83 5.93 -6.22
CA LEU A 99 8.85 4.67 -5.46
C LEU A 99 9.51 3.52 -6.24
N ALA A 100 9.23 3.42 -7.53
CA ALA A 100 9.79 2.37 -8.38
C ALA A 100 11.32 2.47 -8.47
N ARG A 101 11.83 3.67 -8.79
CA ARG A 101 13.28 3.94 -8.84
C ARG A 101 13.96 3.73 -7.49
N ALA A 102 13.36 4.21 -6.40
CA ALA A 102 13.88 3.99 -5.04
C ALA A 102 13.99 2.49 -4.73
N ALA A 103 12.99 1.70 -5.09
CA ALA A 103 13.03 0.25 -4.95
C ALA A 103 14.06 -0.42 -5.86
N GLU A 104 14.40 0.17 -7.00
CA GLU A 104 15.41 -0.34 -7.95
C GLU A 104 16.85 0.04 -7.57
N GLY A 105 17.03 0.84 -6.53
CA GLY A 105 18.35 1.20 -6.00
C GLY A 105 18.88 2.55 -6.50
N ASP A 106 18.05 3.37 -7.15
CA ASP A 106 18.38 4.78 -7.39
C ASP A 106 18.50 5.50 -6.05
N LYS A 107 19.72 5.95 -5.74
CA LYS A 107 20.05 6.60 -4.47
C LYS A 107 19.29 7.91 -4.27
N THR A 108 19.17 8.72 -5.31
CA THR A 108 18.48 10.00 -5.23
C THR A 108 16.99 9.79 -4.96
N ALA A 109 16.35 8.89 -5.71
CA ALA A 109 14.95 8.52 -5.45
C ALA A 109 14.76 7.95 -4.05
N LEU A 110 15.68 7.11 -3.58
CA LEU A 110 15.63 6.54 -2.23
C LEU A 110 15.72 7.63 -1.15
N ASP A 111 16.66 8.56 -1.28
CA ASP A 111 16.83 9.66 -0.32
C ASP A 111 15.59 10.55 -0.25
N GLU A 112 14.98 10.88 -1.40
CA GLU A 112 13.75 11.65 -1.46
C GLU A 112 12.57 10.91 -0.80
N VAL A 113 12.39 9.61 -1.10
CA VAL A 113 11.32 8.81 -0.50
C VAL A 113 11.53 8.65 1.00
N GLU A 114 12.76 8.39 1.44
CA GLU A 114 13.09 8.29 2.85
C GLU A 114 12.87 9.62 3.57
N ALA A 115 13.20 10.76 2.95
CA ALA A 115 12.95 12.07 3.54
C ALA A 115 11.45 12.31 3.83
N ILE A 116 10.56 11.85 2.94
CA ILE A 116 9.10 11.95 3.12
C ILE A 116 8.58 10.95 4.18
N LEU A 117 9.21 9.79 4.33
CA LEU A 117 8.78 8.78 5.30
C LEU A 117 9.33 9.03 6.71
N ARG A 118 10.48 9.70 6.85
CA ARG A 118 11.08 9.98 8.16
C ARG A 118 10.08 10.71 9.06
N PRO A 119 9.97 10.32 10.34
CA PRO A 119 9.08 10.98 11.29
C PRO A 119 9.35 12.48 11.39
N GLY A 120 8.31 13.29 11.53
CA GLY A 120 8.42 14.75 11.61
C GLY A 120 8.47 15.48 10.26
N SER A 121 8.60 14.76 9.13
CA SER A 121 8.47 15.34 7.78
C SER A 121 7.05 15.75 7.40
N ASN A 122 6.04 15.31 8.18
CA ASN A 122 4.65 15.64 7.92
C ASN A 122 4.29 16.98 8.56
N THR A 123 4.11 18.03 7.74
CA THR A 123 3.72 19.38 8.17
C THR A 123 2.30 19.47 8.71
N ASN A 124 1.46 18.47 8.45
CA ASN A 124 0.14 18.31 9.07
C ASN A 124 -0.01 16.87 9.61
N PRO A 125 0.62 16.56 10.75
CA PRO A 125 0.60 15.22 11.32
C PRO A 125 -0.83 14.86 11.73
N ASN A 126 -1.30 13.68 11.31
CA ASN A 126 -2.51 13.13 11.92
C ASN A 126 -2.21 12.93 13.41
N PRO A 127 -2.91 13.60 14.34
CA PRO A 127 -2.61 13.53 15.77
C PRO A 127 -2.78 12.11 16.33
N ARG A 128 -3.37 11.20 15.57
CA ARG A 128 -3.53 9.79 15.90
C ARG A 128 -2.52 8.87 15.21
N ALA A 129 -1.58 9.37 14.39
CA ALA A 129 -0.66 8.53 13.61
C ALA A 129 0.15 7.56 14.48
N ASP A 130 0.59 8.01 15.66
CA ASP A 130 1.38 7.22 16.61
C ASP A 130 0.54 6.21 17.42
N ILE A 131 -0.79 6.27 17.31
CA ILE A 131 -1.73 5.37 18.00
C ILE A 131 -2.45 4.46 17.00
N GLN A 132 -2.67 4.96 15.78
CA GLN A 132 -3.50 4.35 14.76
C GLN A 132 -2.72 3.25 14.03
N ARG A 133 -2.97 2.02 14.45
CA ARG A 133 -2.53 0.84 13.72
C ARG A 133 -3.43 0.60 12.50
N PRO A 134 -2.87 0.21 11.35
CA PRO A 134 -3.66 -0.21 10.20
C PRO A 134 -4.64 -1.33 10.55
N SER A 135 -5.74 -1.44 9.80
CA SER A 135 -6.83 -2.41 10.04
C SER A 135 -6.30 -3.84 10.25
N MET A 136 -5.35 -4.27 9.42
CA MET A 136 -4.76 -5.61 9.49
C MET A 136 -4.07 -5.91 10.82
N ALA A 137 -3.32 -4.96 11.39
CA ALA A 137 -2.69 -5.14 12.69
C ALA A 137 -3.74 -5.17 13.84
N GLN A 138 -4.88 -4.51 13.66
CA GLN A 138 -6.00 -4.63 14.60
C GLN A 138 -6.68 -5.99 14.49
N ASP A 139 -6.80 -6.55 13.29
CA ASP A 139 -7.35 -7.89 13.06
C ASP A 139 -6.49 -8.97 13.71
N ILE A 140 -5.17 -8.91 13.52
CA ILE A 140 -4.23 -9.79 14.21
C ILE A 140 -4.42 -9.73 15.74
N ARG A 141 -4.50 -8.52 16.31
CA ARG A 141 -4.70 -8.35 17.76
C ARG A 141 -6.04 -8.92 18.25
N LYS A 142 -7.07 -8.87 17.40
CA LYS A 142 -8.40 -9.44 17.67
C LYS A 142 -8.52 -10.92 17.32
N GLY A 143 -7.46 -11.55 16.80
CA GLY A 143 -7.47 -12.94 16.35
C GLY A 143 -8.37 -13.19 15.13
N ARG A 144 -8.56 -12.16 14.28
CA ARG A 144 -9.35 -12.26 13.04
C ARG A 144 -8.45 -12.53 11.84
N ARG A 145 -9.02 -13.20 10.84
CA ARG A 145 -8.38 -13.36 9.53
C ARG A 145 -8.17 -12.00 8.87
N THR A 146 -7.02 -11.83 8.23
CA THR A 146 -6.60 -10.61 7.54
C THR A 146 -6.93 -10.65 6.05
N GLU A 147 -6.91 -9.48 5.41
CA GLU A 147 -7.06 -9.35 3.94
C GLU A 147 -5.73 -9.52 3.18
N ILE A 148 -4.67 -10.06 3.81
CA ILE A 148 -3.31 -10.06 3.24
C ILE A 148 -3.25 -10.76 1.86
N GLU A 149 -4.01 -11.84 1.69
CA GLU A 149 -4.07 -12.61 0.44
C GLU A 149 -4.73 -11.81 -0.69
N PHE A 150 -5.69 -10.94 -0.36
CA PHE A 150 -6.40 -10.08 -1.33
C PHE A 150 -5.69 -8.74 -1.57
N MET A 151 -4.59 -8.49 -0.84
CA MET A 151 -3.77 -7.30 -0.99
C MET A 151 -2.39 -7.65 -1.53
N ASN A 152 -1.42 -7.91 -0.65
CA ASN A 152 -0.05 -8.26 -1.04
C ASN A 152 -0.02 -9.59 -1.81
N GLY A 153 -0.82 -10.58 -1.41
CA GLY A 153 -0.95 -11.83 -2.14
C GLY A 153 -1.46 -11.62 -3.56
N TYR A 154 -2.45 -10.74 -3.73
CA TYR A 154 -2.98 -10.37 -5.04
C TYR A 154 -1.96 -9.63 -5.91
N ILE A 155 -1.16 -8.70 -5.35
CA ILE A 155 -0.08 -8.04 -6.09
C ILE A 155 0.96 -9.07 -6.55
N ALA A 156 1.35 -10.00 -5.68
CA ALA A 156 2.30 -11.06 -6.01
C ALA A 156 1.78 -11.97 -7.13
N ASP A 157 0.51 -12.39 -7.06
CA ASP A 157 -0.15 -13.19 -8.10
C ASP A 157 -0.22 -12.45 -9.44
N ARG A 158 -0.66 -11.19 -9.42
CA ARG A 158 -0.72 -10.36 -10.63
C ARG A 158 0.66 -10.13 -11.24
N GLY A 159 1.68 -9.93 -10.41
CA GLY A 159 3.06 -9.81 -10.86
C GLY A 159 3.54 -11.06 -11.60
N LYS A 160 3.28 -12.24 -11.01
CA LYS A 160 3.56 -13.52 -11.67
C LYS A 160 2.81 -13.64 -13.01
N PHE A 161 1.54 -13.26 -13.05
CA PHE A 161 0.72 -13.32 -14.27
C PHE A 161 1.28 -12.47 -15.42
N VAL A 162 1.79 -11.27 -15.12
CA VAL A 162 2.35 -10.34 -16.15
C VAL A 162 3.86 -10.50 -16.36
N GLY A 163 4.51 -11.47 -15.72
CA GLY A 163 5.96 -11.68 -15.84
C GLY A 163 6.82 -10.63 -15.13
N VAL A 164 6.26 -9.88 -14.17
CA VAL A 164 6.98 -8.92 -13.32
C VAL A 164 6.91 -9.40 -11.87
N PRO A 165 7.90 -10.16 -11.38
CA PRO A 165 7.87 -10.73 -10.04
C PRO A 165 7.76 -9.67 -8.94
N ALA A 166 6.93 -9.94 -7.93
CA ALA A 166 6.83 -9.13 -6.71
C ALA A 166 7.19 -9.99 -5.47
N PRO A 167 8.47 -10.37 -5.31
CA PRO A 167 8.91 -11.29 -4.27
C PRO A 167 8.76 -10.73 -2.85
N THR A 168 8.89 -9.41 -2.67
CA THR A 168 8.72 -8.78 -1.35
C THR A 168 7.26 -8.90 -0.88
N HIS A 169 6.30 -8.77 -1.81
CA HIS A 169 4.88 -9.01 -1.53
C HIS A 169 4.57 -10.48 -1.19
N ALA A 170 5.16 -11.43 -1.93
CA ALA A 170 5.02 -12.85 -1.64
C ALA A 170 5.54 -13.19 -0.23
N LYS A 171 6.77 -12.73 0.09
CA LYS A 171 7.39 -12.92 1.40
C LYS A 171 6.56 -12.32 2.54
N LEU A 172 6.06 -11.09 2.37
CA LEU A 172 5.23 -10.46 3.41
C LEU A 172 3.94 -11.24 3.64
N THR A 173 3.32 -11.73 2.56
CA THR A 173 2.08 -12.52 2.65
C THR A 173 2.29 -13.78 3.48
N GLU A 174 3.39 -14.51 3.25
CA GLU A 174 3.73 -15.69 4.05
C GLU A 174 3.96 -15.35 5.52
N ILE A 175 4.71 -14.28 5.81
CA ILE A 175 5.01 -13.86 7.19
C ILE A 175 3.71 -13.52 7.94
N VAL A 176 2.84 -12.70 7.34
CA VAL A 176 1.58 -12.31 7.99
C VAL A 176 0.68 -13.51 8.22
N LYS A 177 0.64 -14.49 7.31
CA LYS A 177 -0.11 -15.75 7.51
C LYS A 177 0.41 -16.55 8.70
N LYS A 178 1.73 -16.63 8.89
CA LYS A 178 2.34 -17.27 10.06
C LYS A 178 1.97 -16.53 11.35
N VAL A 179 1.96 -15.19 11.33
CA VAL A 179 1.53 -14.36 12.47
C VAL A 179 0.04 -14.57 12.78
N GLU A 180 -0.81 -14.60 11.75
CA GLU A 180 -2.26 -14.83 11.88
C GLU A 180 -2.56 -16.18 12.54
N ARG A 181 -1.81 -17.21 12.15
CA ARG A 181 -1.90 -18.57 12.72
C ARG A 181 -1.22 -18.73 14.07
N LYS A 182 -0.59 -17.67 14.59
CA LYS A 182 0.20 -17.67 15.84
C LYS A 182 1.39 -18.64 15.82
N GLU A 183 1.86 -19.01 14.64
CA GLU A 183 3.08 -19.82 14.46
C GLU A 183 4.33 -19.00 14.81
N VAL A 184 4.28 -17.69 14.57
CA VAL A 184 5.31 -16.72 14.98
C VAL A 184 4.64 -15.49 15.62
N LYS A 185 5.33 -14.85 16.57
CA LYS A 185 4.86 -13.60 17.17
C LYS A 185 5.25 -12.43 16.28
N ALA A 186 4.33 -11.48 16.09
CA ALA A 186 4.64 -10.23 15.39
C ALA A 186 5.83 -9.51 16.04
N ALA A 187 6.86 -9.19 15.25
CA ALA A 187 8.08 -8.57 15.73
C ALA A 187 8.86 -7.86 14.59
N PRO A 188 9.59 -6.76 14.88
CA PRO A 188 10.44 -6.06 13.91
C PRO A 188 11.43 -6.97 13.16
N ALA A 189 12.02 -7.93 13.87
CA ALA A 189 12.99 -8.88 13.35
C ALA A 189 12.48 -9.72 12.17
N LEU A 190 11.16 -9.90 12.02
CA LEU A 190 10.58 -10.64 10.89
C LEU A 190 10.84 -9.93 9.54
N LEU A 191 11.08 -8.62 9.56
CA LEU A 191 11.38 -7.80 8.38
C LEU A 191 12.79 -7.20 8.42
N GLY A 192 13.68 -7.74 9.26
CA GLY A 192 15.10 -7.34 9.36
C GLY A 192 15.37 -6.13 10.26
N GLY A 193 14.38 -5.70 11.05
CA GLY A 193 14.49 -4.59 12.00
C GLY A 193 14.67 -5.00 13.45
#